data_AF-A0A523B3R1-F1
#
_entry.id   AF-A0A523B3R1-F1
#
_cell.length_a   1.000
_cell.length_b   1.000
_cell.length_c   1.000
_cell.angle_alpha   90.00
_cell.angle_beta   90.00
_cell.angle_gamma   90.00
#
_symmetry.space_group_name_H-M   'P 1'
#
loop_
_entity.id
_entity.type
_entity.pdbx_description
1 polymer ?
#
loop_
_entity_poly.entity_id
_entity_poly.type
_entity_poly.pdbx_seq_one_letter_code
_entity_poly.pdbx_strand_id
1 'polypeptide(L)'
;MELLELMERLGRLKGVKRKGWVLRGFFPAEDVAQHSFEVCSLSLLLSLELKGRVNLEKVLTMAVLHDWPEALTGDLLPSSPEKREREERALEEMVGDRE
;
A
#
# COMPACT_ATOMS: atom_id res chain seq x y z
N MET A 1 -9.54 16.55 -6.44
CA MET A 1 -8.64 16.60 -5.27
C MET A 1 -7.32 17.22 -5.70
N GLU A 2 -6.78 18.19 -4.96
CA GLU A 2 -5.48 18.79 -5.25
C GLU A 2 -4.36 17.75 -5.05
N LEU A 3 -3.36 17.71 -5.95
CA LEU A 3 -2.23 16.76 -5.89
C LEU A 3 -1.52 16.77 -4.53
N LEU A 4 -1.44 17.96 -3.90
CA LEU A 4 -0.82 18.14 -2.60
C LEU A 4 -1.53 17.33 -1.51
N GLU A 5 -2.85 17.28 -1.51
CA GLU A 5 -3.62 16.53 -0.51
C GLU A 5 -3.36 15.03 -0.62
N LEU A 6 -3.27 14.50 -1.85
CA LEU A 6 -2.90 13.11 -2.06
C LEU A 6 -1.49 12.83 -1.54
N MET A 7 -0.53 13.71 -1.85
CA MET A 7 0.85 13.57 -1.37
C MET A 7 0.92 13.56 0.17
N GLU A 8 0.15 14.42 0.83
CA GLU A 8 0.06 14.46 2.29
C GLU A 8 -0.54 13.17 2.87
N ARG A 9 -1.62 12.66 2.27
CA ARG A 9 -2.24 11.38 2.67
C ARG A 9 -1.24 10.23 2.51
N LEU A 10 -0.58 10.11 1.36
CA LEU A 10 0.46 9.09 1.14
C LEU A 10 1.64 9.23 2.11
N GLY A 11 2.00 10.45 2.49
CA GLY A 11 3.03 10.71 3.50
C GLY A 11 2.72 10.06 4.86
N ARG A 12 1.44 9.87 5.20
CA ARG A 12 1.02 9.23 6.46
C ARG A 12 1.45 7.77 6.56
N LEU A 13 1.67 7.07 5.45
CA LEU A 13 2.11 5.68 5.43
C LEU A 13 3.42 5.45 6.19
N LYS A 14 4.30 6.47 6.23
CA LYS A 14 5.56 6.43 7.03
C LYS A 14 5.32 6.35 8.54
N GLY A 15 4.12 6.72 9.00
CA GLY A 15 3.69 6.61 10.39
C GLY A 15 2.86 5.36 10.69
N VAL A 16 2.40 4.64 9.66
CA VAL A 16 1.57 3.44 9.83
C VAL A 16 2.49 2.24 9.99
N LYS A 17 2.54 1.65 11.18
CA LYS A 17 3.33 0.43 11.43
C LYS A 17 2.58 -0.81 10.97
N ARG A 18 3.32 -1.77 10.41
CA ARG A 18 2.79 -3.08 10.07
C ARG A 18 2.34 -3.79 11.35
N LYS A 19 1.03 -3.80 11.59
CA LYS A 19 0.32 -4.26 12.78
C LYS A 19 0.64 -5.71 13.11
N GLY A 20 0.88 -6.53 12.10
CA GLY A 20 1.30 -7.93 12.27
C GLY A 20 2.61 -8.09 13.06
N TRP A 21 3.58 -7.20 12.87
CA TRP A 21 4.86 -7.19 13.61
C TRP A 21 4.70 -6.63 15.01
N VAL A 22 3.96 -5.52 15.14
CA VAL A 22 3.68 -4.87 16.42
C VAL A 22 2.99 -5.83 17.38
N LEU A 23 1.96 -6.56 16.93
CA LEU A 23 1.24 -7.53 17.76
C LEU A 23 2.09 -8.73 18.19
N ARG A 24 3.15 -9.05 17.44
CA ARG A 24 4.11 -10.12 17.77
C ARG A 24 5.29 -9.61 18.61
N GLY A 25 5.34 -8.32 18.93
CA GLY A 25 6.41 -7.74 19.74
C GLY A 25 7.74 -7.53 19.01
N PHE A 26 7.75 -7.52 17.68
CA PHE A 26 8.96 -7.25 16.91
C PHE A 26 9.16 -5.74 16.73
N PHE A 27 10.28 -5.23 17.26
CA PHE A 27 10.64 -3.82 17.20
C PHE A 27 12.10 -3.61 16.77
N PRO A 28 12.40 -2.56 15.97
CA PRO A 28 11.43 -1.67 15.34
C PRO A 28 10.63 -2.38 14.24
N ALA A 29 9.31 -2.22 14.23
CA ALA A 29 8.46 -2.70 13.15
C ALA A 29 8.62 -1.78 11.92
N GLU A 30 8.66 -2.38 10.73
CA GLU A 30 8.59 -1.64 9.47
C GLU A 30 7.29 -0.81 9.42
N ASP A 31 7.35 0.34 8.77
CA ASP A 31 6.14 1.06 8.34
C ASP A 31 5.68 0.64 6.95
N VAL A 32 4.43 0.98 6.61
CA VAL A 32 3.80 0.61 5.35
C VAL A 32 4.51 1.23 4.14
N ALA A 33 5.15 2.40 4.30
CA ALA A 33 5.93 2.99 3.21
C ALA A 33 7.22 2.20 2.93
N GLN A 34 7.93 1.74 3.98
CA GLN A 34 9.06 0.82 3.86
C GLN A 34 8.63 -0.48 3.17
N HIS A 35 7.54 -1.10 3.66
CA HIS A 35 6.98 -2.31 3.09
C HIS A 35 6.66 -2.15 1.60
N SER A 36 5.97 -1.07 1.23
CA SER A 36 5.57 -0.78 -0.14
C SER A 36 6.76 -0.58 -1.07
N PHE A 37 7.84 0.05 -0.59
CA PHE A 37 9.08 0.19 -1.35
C PHE A 37 9.72 -1.16 -1.65
N GLU A 38 9.78 -2.06 -0.65
CA GLU A 38 10.30 -3.41 -0.85
C GLU A 38 9.42 -4.23 -1.80
N VAL A 39 8.09 -4.17 -1.66
CA VAL A 39 7.15 -4.84 -2.56
C VAL A 39 7.32 -4.35 -4.01
N CYS A 40 7.45 -3.04 -4.24
CA CYS A 40 7.70 -2.49 -5.57
C CYS A 40 9.03 -2.98 -6.15
N SER A 41 10.10 -2.98 -5.34
CA SER A 41 11.44 -3.41 -5.73
C SER A 41 11.46 -4.89 -6.10
N LEU A 42 10.88 -5.75 -5.26
CA LEU A 42 10.77 -7.19 -5.52
C LEU A 42 9.87 -7.48 -6.72
N SER A 43 8.77 -6.75 -6.88
CA SER A 43 7.85 -6.90 -8.02
C SER A 43 8.53 -6.56 -9.35
N LEU A 44 9.36 -5.52 -9.37
CA LEU A 44 10.20 -5.18 -10.53
C LEU A 44 11.15 -6.34 -10.86
N LEU A 45 11.94 -6.79 -9.88
CA LEU A 45 12.94 -7.85 -10.09
C LEU A 45 12.29 -9.15 -10.57
N LEU A 46 11.19 -9.58 -9.94
CA LEU A 46 10.45 -10.78 -10.33
C LEU A 46 9.85 -10.65 -11.73
N SER A 47 9.34 -9.47 -12.10
CA SER A 47 8.80 -9.24 -13.45
C SER A 47 9.87 -9.37 -14.53
N LEU A 48 11.11 -8.93 -14.25
CA LEU A 48 12.24 -9.09 -15.15
C LEU A 48 12.64 -10.57 -15.30
N GLU A 49 12.68 -11.33 -14.21
CA GLU A 49 12.93 -12.78 -14.23
C GLU A 49 11.89 -13.56 -15.03
N LEU A 50 10.63 -13.10 -15.01
CA LEU A 50 9.52 -13.71 -15.75
C LEU A 50 9.50 -13.38 -17.24
N LYS A 51 10.43 -12.56 -17.76
CA LYS A 51 10.69 -12.34 -19.20
C LYS A 51 9.43 -12.09 -20.04
N GLY A 52 8.61 -11.13 -19.64
CA GLY A 52 7.42 -10.72 -20.40
C GLY A 52 6.19 -11.63 -20.23
N ARG A 53 6.23 -12.62 -19.34
CA ARG A 53 5.03 -13.39 -18.94
C ARG A 53 4.02 -12.56 -18.15
N VAL A 54 4.45 -11.40 -17.64
CA VAL A 54 3.62 -10.44 -16.91
C VAL A 54 3.81 -9.05 -17.51
N ASN A 55 2.77 -8.23 -17.44
CA ASN A 55 2.84 -6.83 -17.82
C ASN A 55 3.49 -6.02 -16.68
N LEU A 56 4.70 -5.52 -16.91
CA LEU A 56 5.48 -4.79 -15.91
C LEU A 56 4.76 -3.52 -15.40
N GLU A 57 4.17 -2.75 -16.30
CA GLU A 57 3.44 -1.52 -15.95
C GLU A 57 2.27 -1.84 -15.02
N LYS A 58 1.48 -2.87 -15.35
CA LYS A 58 0.37 -3.32 -14.52
C LYS A 58 0.85 -3.79 -13.14
N VAL A 59 1.92 -4.59 -13.09
CA VAL A 59 2.48 -5.11 -11.83
C VAL A 59 2.98 -3.98 -10.94
N LEU A 60 3.76 -3.04 -11.48
CA LEU A 60 4.26 -1.91 -10.69
C LEU A 60 3.15 -0.95 -10.27
N THR A 61 2.16 -0.72 -11.13
CA THR A 61 0.98 0.07 -10.77
C THR A 61 0.24 -0.56 -9.60
N MET A 62 0.01 -1.88 -9.63
CA MET A 62 -0.60 -2.60 -8.51
C MET A 62 0.26 -2.50 -7.24
N ALA A 63 1.57 -2.75 -7.35
CA ALA A 63 2.48 -2.72 -6.21
C ALA A 63 2.55 -1.33 -5.56
N VAL A 64 2.53 -0.25 -6.36
CA VAL A 64 2.51 1.11 -5.83
C VAL A 64 1.21 1.39 -5.07
N LEU A 65 0.06 0.96 -5.62
CA LEU A 65 -1.26 1.30 -5.08
C LEU A 65 -1.75 0.40 -3.94
N HIS A 66 -1.19 -0.80 -3.78
CA HIS A 66 -1.82 -1.87 -2.99
C HIS A 66 -2.16 -1.50 -1.54
N ASP A 67 -1.29 -0.74 -0.88
CA ASP A 67 -1.45 -0.32 0.51
C ASP A 67 -1.76 1.19 0.66
N TRP A 68 -2.06 1.90 -0.43
CA TRP A 68 -2.51 3.30 -0.33
C TRP A 68 -3.65 3.49 0.67
N PRO A 69 -4.71 2.66 0.67
CA PRO A 69 -5.83 2.82 1.60
C PRO A 69 -5.44 2.82 3.08
N GLU A 70 -4.33 2.16 3.43
CA GLU A 70 -3.82 2.09 4.79
C GLU A 70 -3.41 3.46 5.34
N ALA A 71 -3.24 4.48 4.48
CA ALA A 71 -3.05 5.87 4.90
C ALA A 71 -4.26 6.42 5.68
N LEU A 72 -5.46 5.87 5.45
CA LEU A 72 -6.69 6.22 6.15
C LEU A 72 -7.15 5.11 7.11
N THR A 73 -7.01 3.84 6.73
CA THR A 73 -7.51 2.72 7.53
C THR A 73 -6.53 2.23 8.61
N GLY A 74 -5.24 2.54 8.45
CA GLY A 74 -4.14 1.83 9.09
C GLY A 74 -3.95 0.42 8.51
N ASP A 75 -2.90 -0.28 8.93
CA ASP A 75 -2.66 -1.70 8.58
C ASP A 75 -3.68 -2.60 9.27
N LEU A 76 -4.75 -2.93 8.55
CA LEU A 76 -5.78 -3.85 8.99
C LEU A 76 -5.27 -5.28 8.81
N LEU A 77 -5.36 -6.07 9.88
CA LEU A 77 -5.01 -7.49 9.79
C LEU A 77 -5.86 -8.18 8.73
N PRO A 78 -5.34 -9.21 8.02
CA PRO A 78 -6.12 -10.00 7.07
C PRO A 78 -7.42 -10.58 7.66
N SER A 79 -7.46 -10.84 8.97
CA SER A 79 -8.63 -11.33 9.69
C SER A 79 -9.62 -10.24 10.14
N SER A 80 -9.35 -8.97 9.86
CA SER A 80 -10.24 -7.88 10.24
C SER A 80 -11.54 -7.97 9.43
N PRO A 81 -12.71 -7.94 10.09
CA PRO A 81 -13.99 -7.83 9.40
C PRO A 81 -13.98 -6.62 8.47
N GLU A 82 -14.59 -6.77 7.29
CA GLU A 82 -14.77 -5.69 6.32
C GLU A 82 -13.47 -5.02 5.84
N LYS A 83 -12.29 -5.65 6.05
CA LYS A 83 -10.98 -5.10 5.60
C LYS A 83 -11.07 -4.59 4.17
N ARG A 84 -11.53 -5.47 3.27
CA ARG A 84 -11.64 -5.19 1.84
C ARG A 84 -12.54 -3.98 1.56
N GLU A 85 -13.74 -3.97 2.13
CA GLU A 85 -14.71 -2.89 1.90
C GLU A 85 -14.23 -1.55 2.45
N ARG A 86 -13.56 -1.57 3.61
CA ARG A 86 -12.94 -0.37 4.21
C ARG A 86 -11.79 0.16 3.37
N GLU A 87 -10.95 -0.72 2.83
CA GLU A 87 -9.83 -0.35 1.97
C GLU A 87 -10.31 0.15 0.60
N GLU A 88 -11.34 -0.46 0.03
CA GLU A 88 -11.96 0.00 -1.22
C GLU A 88 -12.52 1.42 -1.04
N ARG A 89 -13.30 1.66 0.02
CA ARG A 89 -13.79 3.01 0.35
C ARG A 89 -12.68 4.02 0.59
N ALA A 90 -11.64 3.63 1.33
CA ALA A 90 -10.51 4.51 1.61
C ALA A 90 -9.72 4.82 0.32
N LEU A 91 -9.60 3.86 -0.60
CA LEU A 91 -8.99 4.12 -1.90
C LEU A 91 -9.82 5.14 -2.67
N GLU A 92 -11.13 4.93 -2.79
CA GLU A 92 -12.05 5.85 -3.47
C GLU A 92 -11.97 7.26 -2.88
N GLU A 93 -11.98 7.38 -1.54
CA GLU A 93 -11.81 8.67 -0.84
C GLU A 93 -10.44 9.30 -1.13
N MET A 94 -9.38 8.48 -1.23
CA MET A 94 -8.03 8.93 -1.52
C MET A 94 -7.83 9.38 -2.95
N VAL A 95 -8.41 8.73 -3.94
CA VAL A 95 -8.20 9.11 -5.34
C VAL A 95 -9.21 10.15 -5.83
N GLY A 96 -10.43 10.15 -5.26
CA GLY A 96 -11.55 10.99 -5.69
C GLY A 96 -11.91 10.82 -7.18
N ASP A 97 -13.00 11.44 -7.62
CA ASP A 97 -13.26 11.58 -9.06
C ASP A 97 -12.15 12.47 -9.65
N ARG A 98 -11.27 11.84 -10.42
CA ARG A 98 -10.38 12.51 -11.36
C ARG A 98 -11.13 12.58 -12.69
N GLU A 99 -12.00 13.57 -12.84
CA GLU A 99 -12.43 14.04 -14.16
C GLU A 99 -11.29 14.79 -14.85
#